data_AF-A0A7J9SF59-F1
#
_entry.id   AF-A0A7J9SF59-F1
#
_cell.length_a   1.000
_cell.length_b   1.000
_cell.length_c   1.000
_cell.angle_alpha   90.00
_cell.angle_beta   90.00
_cell.angle_gamma   90.00
#
_symmetry.space_group_name_H-M   'P 1'
#
loop_
_entity.id
_entity.type
_entity.pdbx_description
1 polymer ?
#
loop_
_entity_poly.entity_id
_entity_poly.type
_entity_poly.pdbx_seq_one_letter_code
_entity_poly.pdbx_strand_id
1 'polypeptide(L)'
;MFLDNMDSIKDLNFIDEINDSSNLILIKNRLELLFWNKNPEVSEKNGEEAVDERDEKKYLDYLRDYQERLRVYGVGDTELFPDKIDYLTLILAANSKNHNIYIKKLAEEYAEKVPLEEGDSRVNIWEFIDVAANSRNNDLHLERMILEGNVVLLNKKRQSIYNFEKIRLKIKNYVDMVRNAQMHKEIKDLLVKKSEEAFDGIKIDYNIESGIKVITKEYSGEIPEDWHPPCMREILNDILSGGSPSHYARRSFVVYRFVSQFDPNLRPIEEGTITNRSAQDIATEEQIERFLDEIINIFKSVGDFDVEKTKYYISHNIGYKVANHITHCEYCKNWRDDGGKGLGYYCRPDSTCSRKDIIHPLDYLCHNINRHVKKSE
;
A
#
# COMPACT_ATOMS: atom_id res chain seq x y z
N MET A 1 4.97 20.03 -8.45
CA MET A 1 3.91 19.29 -7.73
C MET A 1 3.42 20.21 -6.62
N PHE A 2 2.15 20.17 -6.19
CA PHE A 2 1.68 21.09 -5.12
C PHE A 2 2.54 21.01 -3.85
N LEU A 3 3.12 19.83 -3.60
CA LEU A 3 4.10 19.56 -2.53
C LEU A 3 5.38 20.42 -2.59
N ASP A 4 5.70 21.01 -3.74
CA ASP A 4 6.82 21.94 -3.91
C ASP A 4 6.48 23.38 -3.49
N ASN A 5 5.18 23.69 -3.32
CA ASN A 5 4.65 25.01 -3.02
C ASN A 5 4.14 25.13 -1.57
N MET A 6 4.56 24.23 -0.67
CA MET A 6 4.06 24.16 0.72
C MET A 6 4.22 25.47 1.51
N ASP A 7 5.21 26.31 1.19
CA ASP A 7 5.45 27.58 1.86
C ASP A 7 4.36 28.62 1.61
N SER A 8 3.59 28.49 0.51
CA SER A 8 2.53 29.45 0.15
C SER A 8 1.28 29.33 1.01
N ILE A 9 1.16 28.24 1.78
CA ILE A 9 -0.03 27.88 2.57
C ILE A 9 0.25 27.71 4.06
N LYS A 10 1.46 28.09 4.51
CA LYS A 10 1.91 27.94 5.90
C LYS A 10 1.09 28.72 6.93
N ASP A 11 0.41 29.78 6.50
CA ASP A 11 -0.32 30.71 7.37
C ASP A 11 -1.84 30.37 7.46
N LEU A 12 -2.27 29.26 6.85
CA LEU A 12 -3.67 28.83 6.92
C LEU A 12 -4.07 28.38 8.32
N ASN A 13 -5.22 28.82 8.81
CA ASN A 13 -5.84 28.19 9.98
C ASN A 13 -6.49 26.87 9.57
N PHE A 14 -5.69 25.80 9.61
CA PHE A 14 -6.09 24.48 9.17
C PHE A 14 -7.44 24.01 9.73
N ILE A 15 -7.76 24.30 11.00
CA ILE A 15 -9.03 23.86 11.63
C ILE A 15 -10.23 24.56 11.00
N ASP A 16 -10.12 25.85 10.69
CA ASP A 16 -11.18 26.58 10.00
C ASP A 16 -11.36 26.02 8.58
N GLU A 17 -10.24 25.74 7.91
CA GLU A 17 -10.25 25.28 6.52
C GLU A 17 -10.87 23.89 6.33
N ILE A 18 -10.66 22.95 7.25
CA ILE A 18 -11.31 21.62 7.18
C ILE A 18 -12.76 21.62 7.66
N ASN A 19 -13.20 22.70 8.31
CA ASN A 19 -14.59 22.88 8.71
C ASN A 19 -15.39 23.70 7.69
N ASP A 20 -14.72 24.38 6.76
CA ASP A 20 -15.36 25.02 5.63
C ASP A 20 -16.02 23.98 4.70
N SER A 21 -17.33 24.13 4.49
CA SER A 21 -18.10 23.17 3.70
C SER A 21 -17.73 23.20 2.22
N SER A 22 -17.30 24.34 1.68
CA SER A 22 -16.90 24.49 0.28
C SER A 22 -15.58 23.76 0.03
N ASN A 23 -14.60 23.91 0.93
CA ASN A 23 -13.36 23.16 0.88
C ASN A 23 -13.59 21.66 0.99
N LEU A 24 -14.45 21.20 1.90
CA LEU A 24 -14.74 19.77 2.07
C LEU A 24 -15.40 19.17 0.80
N ILE A 25 -16.30 19.90 0.15
CA ILE A 25 -16.88 19.51 -1.14
C ILE A 25 -15.78 19.39 -2.20
N LEU A 26 -14.87 20.37 -2.28
CA LEU A 26 -13.77 20.34 -3.25
C LEU A 26 -12.79 19.18 -2.99
N ILE A 27 -12.46 18.91 -1.73
CA ILE A 27 -11.63 17.77 -1.33
C ILE A 27 -12.31 16.46 -1.76
N LYS A 28 -13.61 16.31 -1.51
CA LYS A 28 -14.37 15.13 -1.94
C LYS A 28 -14.32 14.97 -3.46
N ASN A 29 -14.58 16.05 -4.21
CA ASN A 29 -14.49 16.01 -5.67
C ASN A 29 -13.06 15.66 -6.17
N ARG A 30 -12.04 16.17 -5.48
CA ARG A 30 -10.64 15.86 -5.79
C ARG A 30 -10.32 14.38 -5.57
N LEU A 31 -10.83 13.79 -4.49
CA LEU A 31 -10.72 12.36 -4.21
C LEU A 31 -11.52 11.53 -5.23
N GLU A 32 -12.75 11.92 -5.57
CA GLU A 32 -13.55 11.23 -6.62
C GLU A 32 -12.81 11.19 -7.95
N LEU A 33 -12.19 12.30 -8.37
CA LEU A 33 -11.36 12.36 -9.56
C LEU A 33 -10.10 11.48 -9.46
N LEU A 34 -9.46 11.46 -8.30
CA LEU A 34 -8.23 10.69 -8.07
C LEU A 34 -8.48 9.18 -8.11
N PHE A 35 -9.61 8.75 -7.54
CA PHE A 35 -10.02 7.34 -7.50
C PHE A 35 -10.90 6.94 -8.68
N TRP A 36 -11.17 7.86 -9.62
CA TRP A 36 -11.95 7.53 -10.81
C TRP A 36 -11.24 6.45 -11.62
N ASN A 37 -11.95 5.34 -11.82
CA ASN A 37 -11.43 4.24 -12.61
C ASN A 37 -11.59 4.56 -14.11
N LYS A 38 -10.56 5.14 -14.72
CA LYS A 38 -10.56 5.49 -16.15
C LYS A 38 -10.68 4.26 -17.07
N ASN A 39 -10.34 3.07 -16.58
CA ASN A 39 -10.36 1.80 -17.31
C ASN A 39 -10.99 0.69 -16.44
N PRO A 40 -12.33 0.68 -16.27
CA PRO A 40 -12.99 -0.38 -15.54
C PRO A 40 -12.68 -1.74 -16.19
N GLU A 41 -12.38 -2.76 -15.39
CA GLU A 41 -12.15 -4.12 -15.90
C GLU A 41 -13.30 -4.49 -16.85
N VAL A 42 -12.95 -4.77 -18.10
CA VAL A 42 -13.90 -5.22 -19.11
C VAL A 42 -14.48 -6.53 -18.60
N SER A 43 -15.74 -6.52 -18.14
CA SER A 43 -16.46 -7.78 -17.96
C SER A 43 -16.50 -8.44 -19.34
N GLU A 44 -15.93 -9.64 -19.49
CA GLU A 44 -15.99 -10.43 -20.73
C GLU A 44 -17.46 -10.67 -21.12
N LYS A 45 -18.03 -9.71 -21.83
CA LYS A 45 -19.16 -9.88 -22.71
C LYS A 45 -18.72 -9.27 -24.03
N ASN A 46 -18.28 -10.14 -24.92
CA ASN A 46 -18.14 -9.92 -26.36
C ASN A 46 -16.82 -9.33 -26.88
N GLY A 47 -15.67 -9.69 -26.29
CA GLY A 47 -14.40 -9.77 -27.05
C GLY A 47 -13.88 -8.51 -27.76
N GLU A 48 -14.34 -7.31 -27.38
CA GLU A 48 -13.82 -6.04 -27.87
C GLU A 48 -13.38 -5.18 -26.67
N GLU A 49 -12.09 -4.83 -26.62
CA GLU A 49 -11.55 -3.80 -25.72
C GLU A 49 -12.08 -2.44 -26.16
N ALA A 50 -13.29 -2.09 -25.74
CA ALA A 50 -13.79 -0.72 -25.84
C ALA A 50 -13.67 -0.08 -24.45
N VAL A 51 -12.73 0.84 -24.29
CA VAL A 51 -12.87 1.89 -23.26
C VAL A 51 -14.24 2.52 -23.53
N ASP A 52 -15.17 2.45 -22.57
CA ASP A 52 -16.51 3.01 -22.78
C ASP A 52 -16.33 4.52 -22.95
N GLU A 53 -16.38 5.03 -24.19
CA GLU A 53 -16.28 6.47 -24.51
C GLU A 53 -17.23 7.32 -23.66
N ARG A 54 -18.31 6.70 -23.13
CA ARG A 54 -19.26 7.34 -22.22
C ARG A 54 -18.69 7.54 -20.82
N ASP A 55 -17.75 6.72 -20.36
CA ASP A 55 -17.11 6.88 -19.04
C ASP A 55 -16.00 7.93 -19.09
N GLU A 56 -15.17 7.95 -20.14
CA GLU A 56 -14.19 9.01 -20.36
C GLU A 56 -14.87 10.39 -20.46
N LYS A 57 -15.99 10.47 -21.20
CA LYS A 57 -16.77 11.71 -21.27
C LYS A 57 -17.29 12.16 -19.90
N LYS A 58 -17.80 11.24 -19.08
CA LYS A 58 -18.25 11.54 -17.71
C LYS A 58 -17.11 12.07 -16.86
N TYR A 59 -15.94 11.44 -16.93
CA TYR A 59 -14.75 11.88 -16.23
C TYR A 59 -14.37 13.31 -16.63
N LEU A 60 -14.30 13.61 -17.93
CA LEU A 60 -13.96 14.94 -18.43
C LEU A 60 -15.00 16.00 -18.04
N ASP A 61 -16.29 15.65 -18.09
CA ASP A 61 -17.37 16.54 -17.66
C ASP A 61 -17.28 16.83 -16.15
N TYR A 62 -16.99 15.81 -15.34
CA TYR A 62 -16.78 15.95 -13.89
C TYR A 62 -15.53 16.78 -13.57
N LEU A 63 -14.42 16.54 -14.27
CA LEU A 63 -13.19 17.32 -14.13
C LEU A 63 -13.41 18.80 -14.45
N ARG A 64 -14.20 19.09 -15.49
CA ARG A 64 -14.57 20.46 -15.86
C ARG A 64 -15.43 21.12 -14.78
N ASP A 65 -16.41 20.41 -14.22
CA ASP A 65 -17.23 20.92 -13.10
C ASP A 65 -16.37 21.22 -11.87
N TYR A 66 -15.44 20.32 -11.52
CA TYR A 66 -14.49 20.53 -10.44
C TYR A 66 -13.61 21.78 -10.65
N GLN A 67 -13.05 21.95 -11.85
CA GLN A 67 -12.25 23.12 -12.20
C GLN A 67 -13.05 24.42 -12.12
N GLU A 68 -14.32 24.41 -12.53
CA GLU A 68 -15.18 25.58 -12.42
C GLU A 68 -15.49 25.91 -10.95
N ARG A 69 -15.78 24.91 -10.12
CA ARG A 69 -15.97 25.11 -8.68
C ARG A 69 -14.72 25.66 -7.99
N LEU A 70 -13.53 25.17 -8.35
CA LEU A 70 -12.26 25.73 -7.86
C LEU A 70 -12.15 27.22 -8.17
N ARG A 71 -12.52 27.64 -9.38
CA ARG A 71 -12.52 29.06 -9.77
C ARG A 71 -13.55 29.88 -9.01
N VAL A 72 -14.76 29.34 -8.82
CA VAL A 72 -15.86 30.02 -8.14
C VAL A 72 -15.62 30.14 -6.63
N TYR A 73 -14.95 29.18 -5.99
CA TYR A 73 -14.64 29.24 -4.57
C TYR A 73 -13.32 29.95 -4.28
N GLY A 74 -12.36 29.94 -5.21
CA GLY A 74 -11.07 30.61 -5.09
C GLY A 74 -11.06 32.11 -5.42
N VAL A 75 -12.19 32.83 -5.30
CA VAL A 75 -12.29 34.26 -5.69
C VAL A 75 -11.26 35.08 -4.93
N GLY A 76 -10.29 35.63 -5.65
CA GLY A 76 -9.22 36.49 -5.12
C GLY A 76 -7.84 35.84 -5.04
N ASP A 77 -7.74 34.50 -5.15
CA ASP A 77 -6.47 33.77 -5.14
C ASP A 77 -6.53 32.50 -6.01
N THR A 78 -6.80 32.68 -7.31
CA THR A 78 -7.05 31.57 -8.24
C THR A 78 -5.83 30.70 -8.54
N GLU A 79 -4.62 31.17 -8.23
CA GLU A 79 -3.39 30.43 -8.48
C GLU A 79 -3.00 29.52 -7.31
N LEU A 80 -3.18 29.96 -6.05
CA LEU A 80 -2.80 29.18 -4.87
C LEU A 80 -3.94 28.33 -4.30
N PHE A 81 -5.20 28.66 -4.62
CA PHE A 81 -6.36 27.95 -4.11
C PHE A 81 -6.39 26.44 -4.47
N PRO A 82 -6.03 26.01 -5.69
CA PRO A 82 -5.90 24.58 -6.00
C PRO A 82 -4.85 23.87 -5.14
N ASP A 83 -3.69 24.49 -4.91
CA ASP A 83 -2.62 23.93 -4.07
C ASP A 83 -3.08 23.79 -2.61
N LYS A 84 -3.87 24.75 -2.11
CA LYS A 84 -4.54 24.65 -0.80
C LYS A 84 -5.47 23.43 -0.74
N ILE A 85 -6.33 23.20 -1.74
CA ILE A 85 -7.23 22.04 -1.76
C ILE A 85 -6.44 20.72 -1.81
N ASP A 86 -5.40 20.63 -2.64
CA ASP A 86 -4.55 19.45 -2.70
C ASP A 86 -3.83 19.21 -1.35
N TYR A 87 -3.40 20.26 -0.66
CA TYR A 87 -2.79 20.16 0.67
C TYR A 87 -3.76 19.68 1.75
N LEU A 88 -4.97 20.24 1.81
CA LEU A 88 -6.01 19.77 2.74
C LEU A 88 -6.37 18.30 2.43
N THR A 89 -6.45 17.95 1.15
CA THR A 89 -6.70 16.57 0.69
C THR A 89 -5.59 15.64 1.18
N LEU A 90 -4.32 16.02 1.06
CA LEU A 90 -3.18 15.25 1.57
C LEU A 90 -3.28 15.00 3.08
N ILE A 91 -3.61 16.04 3.86
CA ILE A 91 -3.70 15.90 5.32
C ILE A 91 -4.83 14.93 5.72
N LEU A 92 -6.00 15.07 5.10
CA LEU A 92 -7.13 14.16 5.37
C LEU A 92 -6.83 12.75 4.85
N ALA A 93 -6.26 12.61 3.65
CA ALA A 93 -5.87 11.31 3.13
C ALA A 93 -4.85 10.60 4.03
N ALA A 94 -3.84 11.32 4.54
CA ALA A 94 -2.83 10.78 5.43
C ALA A 94 -3.41 10.25 6.76
N ASN A 95 -4.48 10.87 7.27
CA ASN A 95 -5.18 10.46 8.49
C ASN A 95 -6.31 9.44 8.24
N SER A 96 -6.52 9.03 6.98
CA SER A 96 -7.50 8.00 6.62
C SER A 96 -6.90 6.58 6.63
N LYS A 97 -7.76 5.56 6.65
CA LYS A 97 -7.37 4.18 6.34
C LYS A 97 -6.90 3.98 4.89
N ASN A 98 -7.21 4.94 4.01
CA ASN A 98 -6.92 4.90 2.58
C ASN A 98 -5.56 5.56 2.21
N HIS A 99 -4.77 5.99 3.20
CA HIS A 99 -3.52 6.73 2.95
C HIS A 99 -2.56 6.01 1.99
N ASN A 100 -2.41 4.69 2.10
CA ASN A 100 -1.54 3.94 1.21
C ASN A 100 -2.06 3.97 -0.24
N ILE A 101 -3.33 3.66 -0.47
CA ILE A 101 -3.87 3.68 -1.83
C ILE A 101 -3.92 5.11 -2.41
N TYR A 102 -4.09 6.12 -1.57
CA TYR A 102 -3.94 7.52 -1.95
C TYR A 102 -2.52 7.83 -2.46
N ILE A 103 -1.47 7.38 -1.75
CA ILE A 103 -0.07 7.51 -2.21
C ILE A 103 0.08 6.93 -3.62
N LYS A 104 -0.42 5.71 -3.83
CA LYS A 104 -0.37 5.03 -5.13
C LYS A 104 -1.05 5.87 -6.22
N LYS A 105 -2.32 6.23 -6.00
CA LYS A 105 -3.12 6.94 -7.01
C LYS A 105 -2.57 8.31 -7.35
N LEU A 106 -2.09 9.03 -6.34
CA LEU A 106 -1.47 10.32 -6.57
C LEU A 106 -0.14 10.17 -7.33
N ALA A 107 0.66 9.15 -7.00
CA ALA A 107 1.88 8.86 -7.74
C ALA A 107 1.63 8.48 -9.20
N GLU A 108 0.59 7.67 -9.48
CA GLU A 108 0.13 7.37 -10.85
C GLU A 108 -0.20 8.65 -11.62
N GLU A 109 -1.07 9.50 -11.05
CA GLU A 109 -1.52 10.74 -11.68
C GLU A 109 -0.36 11.71 -12.01
N TYR A 110 0.61 11.82 -11.11
CA TYR A 110 1.77 12.69 -11.33
C TYR A 110 2.80 12.05 -12.27
N ALA A 111 3.00 10.73 -12.23
CA ALA A 111 3.93 10.03 -13.10
C ALA A 111 3.47 10.08 -14.57
N GLU A 112 2.17 9.99 -14.84
CA GLU A 112 1.58 10.15 -16.18
C GLU A 112 1.92 11.52 -16.82
N LYS A 113 2.14 12.55 -16.00
CA LYS A 113 2.46 13.91 -16.45
C LYS A 113 3.95 14.12 -16.73
N VAL A 114 4.82 13.17 -16.35
CA VAL A 114 6.27 13.27 -16.60
C VAL A 114 6.58 12.76 -18.01
N PRO A 115 7.08 13.63 -18.92
CA PRO A 115 7.42 13.21 -20.28
C PRO A 115 8.50 12.13 -20.26
N LEU A 116 8.35 11.11 -21.10
CA LEU A 116 9.40 10.13 -21.35
C LEU A 116 10.36 10.68 -22.42
N GLU A 117 11.66 10.50 -22.19
CA GLU A 117 12.69 11.00 -23.10
C GLU A 117 12.74 10.16 -24.38
N GLU A 118 13.11 10.80 -25.49
CA GLU A 118 13.39 10.10 -26.74
C GLU A 118 14.79 9.47 -26.66
N GLY A 119 14.84 8.17 -26.37
CA GLY A 119 16.08 7.43 -26.16
C GLY A 119 16.23 6.98 -24.70
N ASP A 120 17.48 6.84 -24.25
CA ASP A 120 17.78 6.54 -22.85
C ASP A 120 17.84 7.83 -22.04
N SER A 121 17.03 7.91 -21.00
CA SER A 121 17.08 9.04 -20.08
C SER A 121 18.31 8.98 -19.19
N ARG A 122 18.82 10.15 -18.82
CA ARG A 122 20.08 10.31 -18.08
C ARG A 122 19.80 10.76 -16.66
N VAL A 123 20.05 9.90 -15.68
CA VAL A 123 19.82 10.19 -14.25
C VAL A 123 21.15 10.19 -13.49
N ASN A 124 21.33 11.13 -12.55
CA ASN A 124 22.51 11.11 -11.68
C ASN A 124 22.53 9.83 -10.83
N ILE A 125 23.69 9.15 -10.74
CA ILE A 125 23.81 7.87 -10.04
C ILE A 125 23.41 7.93 -8.57
N TRP A 126 23.68 9.05 -7.87
CA TRP A 126 23.33 9.18 -6.46
C TRP A 126 21.83 9.40 -6.26
N GLU A 127 21.19 10.18 -7.13
CA GLU A 127 19.74 10.33 -7.16
C GLU A 127 19.06 8.99 -7.48
N PHE A 128 19.61 8.25 -8.44
CA PHE A 128 19.11 6.93 -8.80
C PHE A 128 19.21 5.94 -7.63
N ILE A 129 20.36 5.88 -6.97
CA ILE A 129 20.58 5.00 -5.81
C ILE A 129 19.59 5.32 -4.69
N ASP A 130 19.34 6.60 -4.41
CA ASP A 130 18.38 7.00 -3.37
C ASP A 130 16.96 6.48 -3.66
N VAL A 131 16.47 6.65 -4.90
CA VAL A 131 15.16 6.13 -5.30
C VAL A 131 15.15 4.60 -5.33
N ALA A 132 16.13 3.97 -5.98
CA ALA A 132 16.18 2.52 -6.16
C ALA A 132 16.29 1.76 -4.83
N ALA A 133 17.09 2.27 -3.88
CA ALA A 133 17.25 1.67 -2.55
C ALA A 133 15.94 1.69 -1.73
N ASN A 134 15.03 2.61 -2.04
CA ASN A 134 13.75 2.76 -1.34
C ASN A 134 12.54 2.22 -2.14
N SER A 135 12.68 2.04 -3.46
CA SER A 135 11.66 1.44 -4.34
C SER A 135 11.57 -0.08 -4.22
N ARG A 136 12.72 -0.76 -4.11
CA ARG A 136 12.87 -2.23 -4.12
C ARG A 136 12.30 -2.93 -5.38
N ASN A 137 11.97 -2.17 -6.41
CA ASN A 137 11.63 -2.70 -7.71
C ASN A 137 12.89 -3.30 -8.38
N ASN A 138 12.82 -4.59 -8.70
CA ASN A 138 13.93 -5.33 -9.34
C ASN A 138 14.35 -4.75 -10.70
N ASP A 139 13.49 -3.97 -11.37
CA ASP A 139 13.84 -3.28 -12.62
C ASP A 139 14.75 -2.06 -12.38
N LEU A 140 14.86 -1.57 -11.14
CA LEU A 140 15.72 -0.43 -10.75
C LEU A 140 17.01 -0.85 -10.01
N HIS A 141 17.29 -2.14 -9.97
CA HIS A 141 18.53 -2.65 -9.39
C HIS A 141 19.77 -2.14 -10.14
N LEU A 142 20.69 -1.50 -9.41
CA LEU A 142 21.86 -0.84 -10.00
C LEU A 142 22.73 -1.81 -10.80
N GLU A 143 22.86 -3.07 -10.37
CA GLU A 143 23.64 -4.09 -11.09
C GLU A 143 23.09 -4.44 -12.47
N ARG A 144 21.85 -4.01 -12.77
CA ARG A 144 21.17 -4.22 -14.06
C ARG A 144 21.16 -2.96 -14.93
N MET A 145 21.78 -1.88 -14.47
CA MET A 145 21.81 -0.59 -15.15
C MET A 145 23.04 -0.43 -16.04
N ILE A 146 22.90 0.41 -17.05
CA ILE A 146 24.04 0.88 -17.86
C ILE A 146 24.52 2.20 -17.24
N LEU A 147 25.83 2.30 -16.99
CA LEU A 147 26.45 3.44 -16.36
C LEU A 147 27.40 4.15 -17.33
N GLU A 148 27.29 5.48 -17.39
CA GLU A 148 28.23 6.36 -18.09
C GLU A 148 28.79 7.37 -17.09
N GLY A 149 29.93 7.03 -16.48
CA GLY A 149 30.51 7.85 -15.41
C GLY A 149 29.59 7.94 -14.20
N ASN A 150 29.06 9.13 -13.90
CA ASN A 150 28.12 9.37 -12.80
C ASN A 150 26.65 9.37 -13.24
N VAL A 151 26.35 8.84 -14.43
CA VAL A 151 25.01 8.80 -15.01
C VAL A 151 24.55 7.36 -15.16
N VAL A 152 23.29 7.14 -14.82
CA VAL A 152 22.53 5.91 -15.08
C VAL A 152 21.66 6.15 -16.31
N LEU A 153 21.76 5.26 -17.29
CA LEU A 153 20.92 5.28 -18.48
C LEU A 153 19.67 4.43 -18.27
N LEU A 154 18.50 5.04 -18.45
CA LEU A 154 17.21 4.37 -18.31
C LEU A 154 16.46 4.36 -19.64
N ASN A 155 16.17 3.18 -20.16
CA ASN A 155 15.22 3.05 -21.26
C ASN A 155 13.81 3.50 -20.83
N LYS A 156 12.90 3.69 -21.79
CA LYS A 156 11.52 4.17 -21.54
C LYS A 156 10.78 3.39 -20.44
N LYS A 157 10.90 2.06 -20.41
CA LYS A 157 10.26 1.22 -19.37
C LYS A 157 10.80 1.59 -17.98
N ARG A 158 12.14 1.62 -17.83
CA ARG A 158 12.80 1.91 -16.56
C ARG A 158 12.62 3.36 -16.13
N GLN A 159 12.59 4.30 -17.08
CA GLN A 159 12.29 5.70 -16.81
C GLN A 159 10.88 5.86 -16.23
N SER A 160 9.87 5.18 -16.80
CA SER A 160 8.51 5.20 -16.28
C SER A 160 8.44 4.66 -14.84
N ILE A 161 9.06 3.51 -14.57
CA ILE A 161 9.13 2.92 -13.22
C ILE A 161 9.86 3.86 -12.25
N TYR A 162 11.01 4.42 -12.66
CA TYR A 162 11.79 5.35 -11.86
C TYR A 162 10.99 6.61 -11.50
N ASN A 163 10.29 7.21 -12.47
CA ASN A 163 9.47 8.40 -12.26
C ASN A 163 8.35 8.12 -11.26
N PHE A 164 7.63 7.01 -11.42
CA PHE A 164 6.60 6.58 -10.49
C PHE A 164 7.16 6.42 -9.07
N GLU A 165 8.27 5.70 -8.92
CA GLU A 165 8.87 5.42 -7.61
C GLU A 165 9.40 6.68 -6.93
N LYS A 166 10.08 7.55 -7.68
CA LYS A 166 10.55 8.85 -7.18
C LYS A 166 9.40 9.68 -6.62
N ILE A 167 8.28 9.73 -7.33
CA ILE A 167 7.08 10.46 -6.91
C ILE A 167 6.39 9.77 -5.72
N ARG A 168 6.20 8.45 -5.78
CA ARG A 168 5.59 7.64 -4.72
C ARG A 168 6.32 7.81 -3.40
N LEU A 169 7.65 7.70 -3.41
CA LEU A 169 8.48 7.86 -2.21
C LEU A 169 8.39 9.29 -1.66
N LYS A 170 8.38 10.30 -2.53
CA LYS A 170 8.18 11.68 -2.11
C LYS A 170 6.82 11.88 -1.43
N ILE A 171 5.73 11.41 -2.02
CA ILE A 171 4.38 11.51 -1.44
C ILE A 171 4.30 10.72 -0.13
N LYS A 172 4.86 9.50 -0.08
CA LYS A 172 4.93 8.68 1.13
C LYS A 172 5.59 9.43 2.28
N ASN A 173 6.73 10.09 2.02
CA ASN A 173 7.41 10.89 3.03
C ASN A 173 6.50 12.00 3.60
N TYR A 174 5.75 12.72 2.77
CA TYR A 174 4.82 13.73 3.25
C TYR A 174 3.65 13.14 4.05
N VAL A 175 3.09 12.01 3.60
CA VAL A 175 2.05 11.29 4.35
C VAL A 175 2.58 10.86 5.72
N ASP A 176 3.79 10.32 5.78
CA ASP A 176 4.45 9.92 7.02
C ASP A 176 4.73 11.12 7.93
N MET A 177 5.12 12.27 7.38
CA MET A 177 5.29 13.51 8.15
C MET A 177 3.97 13.94 8.80
N VAL A 178 2.86 13.90 8.08
CA VAL A 178 1.53 14.25 8.62
C VAL A 178 1.11 13.25 9.70
N ARG A 179 1.25 11.95 9.44
CA ARG A 179 0.83 10.89 10.38
C ARG A 179 1.61 10.89 11.69
N ASN A 180 2.90 11.24 11.61
CA ASN A 180 3.81 11.27 12.76
C ASN A 180 3.87 12.64 13.44
N ALA A 181 3.16 13.65 12.92
CA ALA A 181 3.10 14.96 13.55
C ALA A 181 2.53 14.85 14.98
N GLN A 182 3.27 15.40 15.94
CA GLN A 182 2.83 15.44 17.32
C GLN A 182 1.70 16.46 17.47
N MET A 183 0.55 16.01 17.96
CA MET A 183 -0.62 16.86 18.18
C MET A 183 -1.47 16.33 19.33
N HIS A 184 -2.31 17.20 19.88
CA HIS A 184 -3.28 16.81 20.91
C HIS A 184 -4.25 15.75 20.37
N LYS A 185 -4.66 14.83 21.25
CA LYS A 185 -5.56 13.73 20.89
C LYS A 185 -6.86 14.24 20.24
N GLU A 186 -7.44 15.33 20.75
CA GLU A 186 -8.67 15.92 20.22
C GLU A 186 -8.53 16.35 18.75
N ILE A 187 -7.37 16.90 18.36
CA ILE A 187 -7.08 17.28 16.98
C ILE A 187 -6.94 16.05 16.10
N LYS A 188 -6.26 15.02 16.61
CA LYS A 188 -6.09 13.74 15.90
C LYS A 188 -7.44 13.05 15.66
N ASP A 189 -8.30 13.02 16.68
CA ASP A 189 -9.63 12.43 16.59
C ASP A 189 -10.52 13.23 15.61
N LEU A 190 -10.43 14.57 15.62
CA LEU A 190 -11.10 15.43 14.63
C LEU A 190 -10.63 15.13 13.20
N LEU A 191 -9.31 15.00 12.99
CA LEU A 191 -8.72 14.67 11.70
C LEU A 191 -9.21 13.34 11.17
N VAL A 192 -9.25 12.30 12.01
CA VAL A 192 -9.77 10.98 11.63
C VAL A 192 -11.22 11.11 11.18
N LYS A 193 -12.07 11.77 11.98
CA LYS A 193 -13.48 12.00 11.63
C LYS A 193 -13.63 12.75 10.30
N LYS A 194 -12.87 13.83 10.10
CA LYS A 194 -12.92 14.63 8.86
C LYS A 194 -12.40 13.85 7.66
N SER A 195 -11.44 12.96 7.87
CA SER A 195 -10.95 12.06 6.84
C SER A 195 -12.02 11.04 6.44
N GLU A 196 -12.76 10.49 7.40
CA GLU A 196 -13.91 9.61 7.13
C GLU A 196 -15.00 10.35 6.35
N GLU A 197 -15.34 11.58 6.75
CA GLU A 197 -16.30 12.44 6.02
C GLU A 197 -15.86 12.70 4.57
N ALA A 198 -14.57 12.98 4.34
CA ALA A 198 -14.03 13.26 3.01
C ALA A 198 -14.04 12.03 2.08
N PHE A 199 -13.85 10.83 2.65
CA PHE A 199 -13.86 9.57 1.90
C PHE A 199 -15.24 8.91 1.81
N ASP A 200 -16.26 9.47 2.46
CA ASP A 200 -17.62 8.93 2.41
C ASP A 200 -18.19 8.94 0.98
N GLY A 201 -18.65 7.78 0.52
CA GLY A 201 -19.18 7.59 -0.84
C GLY A 201 -18.12 7.50 -1.95
N ILE A 202 -16.81 7.60 -1.64
CA ILE A 202 -15.75 7.41 -2.64
C ILE A 202 -15.62 5.92 -2.99
N LYS A 203 -15.76 5.60 -4.28
CA LYS A 203 -15.57 4.23 -4.77
C LYS A 203 -14.07 3.92 -4.89
N ILE A 204 -13.58 2.97 -4.09
CA ILE A 204 -12.19 2.50 -4.14
C ILE A 204 -12.19 1.05 -4.60
N ASP A 205 -11.74 0.79 -5.83
CA ASP A 205 -11.71 -0.54 -6.46
C ASP A 205 -10.55 -1.44 -5.94
N TYR A 206 -9.97 -1.14 -4.78
CA TYR A 206 -8.84 -1.86 -4.18
C TYR A 206 -9.22 -2.47 -2.83
N ASN A 207 -8.74 -3.69 -2.56
CA ASN A 207 -8.84 -4.26 -1.23
C ASN A 207 -7.79 -3.61 -0.31
N ILE A 208 -8.27 -2.79 0.63
CA ILE A 208 -7.47 -2.10 1.64
C ILE A 208 -7.60 -2.74 3.03
N GLU A 209 -8.26 -3.90 3.14
CA GLU A 209 -8.50 -4.57 4.42
C GLU A 209 -7.20 -5.09 5.03
N SER A 210 -6.82 -4.46 6.14
CA SER A 210 -5.60 -4.76 6.86
C SER A 210 -5.78 -5.80 7.98
N GLY A 211 -7.02 -6.06 8.40
CA GLY A 211 -7.36 -7.14 9.32
C GLY A 211 -7.45 -8.51 8.65
N ILE A 212 -7.54 -9.55 9.48
CA ILE A 212 -7.88 -10.91 9.05
C ILE A 212 -9.02 -11.46 9.91
N LYS A 213 -9.94 -12.19 9.29
CA LYS A 213 -10.92 -12.98 10.01
C LYS A 213 -10.32 -14.33 10.36
N VAL A 214 -10.10 -14.58 11.65
CA VAL A 214 -9.56 -15.86 12.12
C VAL A 214 -10.71 -16.77 12.53
N ILE A 215 -10.62 -18.03 12.11
CA ILE A 215 -11.56 -19.08 12.50
C ILE A 215 -10.74 -20.27 12.97
N THR A 216 -10.35 -20.25 14.24
CA THR A 216 -9.66 -21.35 14.92
C THR A 216 -10.57 -21.97 15.97
N LYS A 217 -10.16 -23.10 16.57
CA LYS A 217 -10.90 -23.70 17.69
C LYS A 217 -10.89 -22.80 18.93
N GLU A 218 -9.79 -22.07 19.14
CA GLU A 218 -9.52 -21.29 20.34
C GLU A 218 -9.97 -19.82 20.21
N TYR A 219 -10.07 -19.30 18.98
CA TYR A 219 -10.47 -17.93 18.70
C TYR A 219 -11.20 -17.82 17.36
N SER A 220 -12.38 -17.19 17.36
CA SER A 220 -13.12 -16.81 16.17
C SER A 220 -13.46 -15.32 16.24
N GLY A 221 -12.94 -14.53 15.31
CA GLY A 221 -13.09 -13.08 15.35
C GLY A 221 -12.23 -12.36 14.33
N GLU A 222 -12.40 -11.04 14.27
CA GLU A 222 -11.56 -10.16 13.47
C GLU A 222 -10.29 -9.80 14.25
N ILE A 223 -9.14 -10.07 13.64
CA ILE A 223 -7.86 -9.58 14.10
C ILE A 223 -7.63 -8.21 13.46
N PRO A 224 -7.56 -7.14 14.26
CA PRO A 224 -7.26 -5.81 13.75
C PRO A 224 -5.80 -5.69 13.31
N GLU A 225 -5.54 -4.69 12.46
CA GLU A 225 -4.21 -4.43 11.90
C GLU A 225 -3.10 -4.38 12.97
N ASP A 226 -3.36 -3.68 14.07
CA ASP A 226 -2.39 -3.40 15.14
C ASP A 226 -1.94 -4.63 15.93
N TRP A 227 -2.65 -5.76 15.79
CA TRP A 227 -2.24 -7.04 16.38
C TRP A 227 -1.19 -7.77 15.54
N HIS A 228 -1.01 -7.38 14.28
CA HIS A 228 0.03 -7.93 13.42
C HIS A 228 1.41 -7.33 13.77
N PRO A 229 2.49 -8.12 13.64
CA PRO A 229 3.84 -7.66 13.92
C PRO A 229 4.21 -6.51 12.96
N PRO A 230 5.03 -5.54 13.42
CA PRO A 230 5.43 -4.40 12.61
C PRO A 230 5.94 -4.78 11.22
N CYS A 231 6.75 -5.84 11.10
CA CYS A 231 7.29 -6.27 9.80
C CYS A 231 6.22 -6.67 8.78
N MET A 232 5.10 -7.24 9.20
CA MET A 232 4.02 -7.63 8.28
C MET A 232 3.14 -6.44 7.92
N ARG A 233 2.92 -5.52 8.87
CA ARG A 233 2.23 -4.24 8.60
C ARG A 233 3.00 -3.40 7.61
N GLU A 234 4.32 -3.29 7.76
CA GLU A 234 5.16 -2.52 6.83
C GLU A 234 5.15 -3.10 5.40
N ILE A 235 5.12 -4.42 5.24
CA ILE A 235 4.99 -5.05 3.92
C ILE A 235 3.62 -4.74 3.31
N LEU A 236 2.53 -4.87 4.08
CA LEU A 236 1.20 -4.53 3.62
C LEU A 236 1.12 -3.05 3.18
N ASN A 237 1.65 -2.13 3.99
CA ASN A 237 1.68 -0.71 3.68
C ASN A 237 2.44 -0.44 2.38
N ASP A 238 3.59 -1.08 2.19
CA ASP A 238 4.37 -0.93 0.96
C ASP A 238 3.61 -1.45 -0.26
N ILE A 239 2.97 -2.64 -0.18
CA ILE A 239 2.10 -3.19 -1.23
C ILE A 239 0.98 -2.21 -1.58
N LEU A 240 0.18 -1.81 -0.58
CA LEU A 240 -0.99 -0.94 -0.79
C LEU A 240 -0.60 0.44 -1.35
N SER A 241 0.62 0.91 -1.05
CA SER A 241 1.16 2.16 -1.59
C SER A 241 1.64 2.07 -3.05
N GLY A 242 1.62 0.89 -3.65
CA GLY A 242 2.14 0.64 -4.99
C GLY A 242 3.60 0.22 -5.05
N GLY A 243 4.22 -0.02 -3.89
CA GLY A 243 5.59 -0.52 -3.80
C GLY A 243 5.72 -1.97 -4.26
N SER A 244 6.97 -2.40 -4.47
CA SER A 244 7.31 -3.73 -4.97
C SER A 244 8.21 -4.44 -3.94
N PRO A 245 7.63 -5.11 -2.91
CA PRO A 245 8.44 -5.79 -1.92
C PRO A 245 9.31 -6.87 -2.55
N SER A 246 10.45 -7.15 -1.91
CA SER A 246 11.36 -8.21 -2.38
C SER A 246 10.66 -9.57 -2.42
N HIS A 247 11.17 -10.50 -3.23
CA HIS A 247 10.64 -11.87 -3.32
C HIS A 247 10.49 -12.53 -1.92
N TYR A 248 11.49 -12.39 -1.05
CA TYR A 248 11.46 -12.95 0.30
C TYR A 248 10.42 -12.27 1.20
N ALA A 249 10.23 -10.96 1.06
CA ALA A 249 9.20 -10.21 1.79
C ALA A 249 7.79 -10.63 1.34
N ARG A 250 7.53 -10.67 0.02
CA ARG A 250 6.25 -11.16 -0.54
C ARG A 250 5.93 -12.56 -0.05
N ARG A 251 6.92 -13.47 -0.07
CA ARG A 251 6.75 -14.86 0.39
C ARG A 251 6.34 -14.89 1.85
N SER A 252 7.12 -14.21 2.69
CA SER A 252 6.89 -14.22 4.14
C SER A 252 5.54 -13.62 4.50
N PHE A 253 5.11 -12.58 3.78
CA PHE A 253 3.80 -11.95 3.96
C PHE A 253 2.64 -12.87 3.56
N VAL A 254 2.70 -13.49 2.38
CA VAL A 254 1.65 -14.41 1.89
C VAL A 254 1.48 -15.60 2.82
N VAL A 255 2.59 -16.25 3.18
CA VAL A 255 2.59 -17.39 4.10
C VAL A 255 2.06 -16.96 5.47
N TYR A 256 2.56 -15.84 5.99
CA TYR A 256 2.10 -15.32 7.27
C TYR A 256 0.59 -15.08 7.27
N ARG A 257 0.06 -14.37 6.26
CA ARG A 257 -1.38 -14.10 6.12
C ARG A 257 -2.18 -15.40 6.09
N PHE A 258 -1.82 -16.36 5.24
CA PHE A 258 -2.51 -17.65 5.16
C PHE A 258 -2.51 -18.39 6.50
N VAL A 259 -1.32 -18.59 7.09
CA VAL A 259 -1.18 -19.34 8.34
C VAL A 259 -1.85 -18.62 9.49
N SER A 260 -1.75 -17.29 9.58
CA SER A 260 -2.41 -16.50 10.62
C SER A 260 -3.94 -16.63 10.61
N GLN A 261 -4.53 -16.86 9.43
CA GLN A 261 -5.97 -16.96 9.25
C GLN A 261 -6.53 -18.32 9.66
N PHE A 262 -5.79 -19.40 9.39
CA PHE A 262 -6.29 -20.78 9.52
C PHE A 262 -5.64 -21.57 10.67
N ASP A 263 -4.36 -21.33 10.96
CA ASP A 263 -3.65 -21.95 12.09
C ASP A 263 -2.46 -21.10 12.56
N PRO A 264 -2.68 -20.04 13.38
CA PRO A 264 -1.59 -19.18 13.85
C PRO A 264 -0.59 -19.91 14.76
N ASN A 265 -0.95 -21.09 15.29
CA ASN A 265 -0.07 -21.92 16.09
C ASN A 265 0.77 -22.90 15.25
N LEU A 266 0.56 -22.95 13.93
CA LEU A 266 1.36 -23.79 13.04
C LEU A 266 2.85 -23.48 13.19
N ARG A 267 3.64 -24.51 13.43
CA ARG A 267 5.11 -24.42 13.46
C ARG A 267 5.69 -25.43 12.46
N PRO A 268 6.82 -25.09 11.83
CA PRO A 268 7.45 -25.97 10.86
C PRO A 268 8.18 -27.16 11.49
N ILE A 269 8.05 -27.36 12.80
CA ILE A 269 8.76 -28.39 13.57
C ILE A 269 7.75 -29.08 14.50
N GLU A 270 7.56 -30.38 14.30
CA GLU A 270 6.83 -31.26 15.21
C GLU A 270 7.80 -32.31 15.74
N GLU A 271 7.84 -32.48 17.07
CA GLU A 271 8.71 -33.46 17.76
C GLU A 271 10.21 -33.38 17.37
N GLY A 272 10.69 -32.18 17.00
CA GLY A 272 12.08 -31.94 16.60
C GLY A 272 12.38 -32.26 15.14
N THR A 273 11.37 -32.61 14.33
CA THR A 273 11.49 -32.87 12.90
C THR A 273 10.71 -31.85 12.07
N ILE A 274 11.24 -31.48 10.90
CA ILE A 274 10.54 -30.59 9.98
C ILE A 274 9.40 -31.38 9.32
N THR A 275 8.17 -30.97 9.56
CA THR A 275 6.98 -31.57 8.96
C THR A 275 6.47 -30.71 7.82
N ASN A 276 6.37 -31.29 6.63
CA ASN A 276 5.76 -30.64 5.49
C ASN A 276 4.24 -30.67 5.64
N ARG A 277 3.63 -29.48 5.74
CA ARG A 277 2.19 -29.26 5.77
C ARG A 277 1.80 -28.51 4.51
N SER A 278 0.79 -28.98 3.79
CA SER A 278 0.16 -28.31 2.65
C SER A 278 -0.97 -27.39 3.11
N ALA A 279 -1.47 -26.53 2.22
CA ALA A 279 -2.64 -25.69 2.53
C ALA A 279 -3.87 -26.52 2.95
N GLN A 280 -4.08 -27.67 2.31
CA GLN A 280 -5.24 -28.54 2.54
C GLN A 280 -5.17 -29.27 3.89
N ASP A 281 -4.02 -29.26 4.57
CA ASP A 281 -3.90 -29.82 5.92
C ASP A 281 -4.51 -28.92 7.00
N ILE A 282 -4.70 -27.61 6.72
CA ILE A 282 -5.17 -26.62 7.70
C ILE A 282 -6.42 -25.83 7.24
N ALA A 283 -6.82 -25.94 5.98
CA ALA A 283 -7.98 -25.23 5.43
C ALA A 283 -8.70 -26.07 4.34
N THR A 284 -10.00 -25.83 4.15
CA THR A 284 -10.75 -26.45 3.05
C THR A 284 -10.42 -25.79 1.70
N GLU A 285 -10.66 -26.50 0.60
CA GLU A 285 -10.43 -25.95 -0.75
C GLU A 285 -11.19 -24.63 -0.98
N GLU A 286 -12.45 -24.56 -0.55
CA GLU A 286 -13.26 -23.32 -0.62
C GLU A 286 -12.64 -22.17 0.18
N GLN A 287 -12.10 -22.45 1.38
CA GLN A 287 -11.41 -21.44 2.18
C GLN A 287 -10.12 -20.97 1.52
N ILE A 288 -9.36 -21.88 0.91
CA ILE A 288 -8.12 -21.57 0.20
C ILE A 288 -8.39 -20.70 -1.03
N GLU A 289 -9.39 -21.04 -1.85
CA GLU A 289 -9.74 -20.25 -3.03
C GLU A 289 -10.23 -18.84 -2.66
N ARG A 290 -11.04 -18.71 -1.59
CA ARG A 290 -11.41 -17.37 -1.07
C ARG A 290 -10.20 -16.58 -0.60
N PHE A 291 -9.29 -17.21 0.13
CA PHE A 291 -8.04 -16.57 0.55
C PHE A 291 -7.22 -16.11 -0.67
N LEU A 292 -7.12 -16.94 -1.72
CA LEU A 292 -6.44 -16.59 -2.96
C LEU A 292 -7.05 -15.34 -3.58
N ASP A 293 -8.37 -15.28 -3.73
CA ASP A 293 -9.05 -14.11 -4.28
C ASP A 293 -8.80 -12.84 -3.44
N GLU A 294 -8.88 -12.95 -2.11
CA GLU A 294 -8.61 -11.85 -1.18
C GLU A 294 -7.18 -11.32 -1.31
N ILE A 295 -6.19 -12.21 -1.26
CA ILE A 295 -4.78 -11.82 -1.31
C ILE A 295 -4.40 -11.29 -2.70
N ILE A 296 -4.92 -11.86 -3.78
CA ILE A 296 -4.70 -11.36 -5.15
C ILE A 296 -5.23 -9.94 -5.29
N ASN A 297 -6.41 -9.66 -4.73
CA ASN A 297 -6.98 -8.31 -4.74
C ASN A 297 -6.12 -7.30 -3.96
N ILE A 298 -5.41 -7.70 -2.90
CA ILE A 298 -4.40 -6.86 -2.24
C ILE A 298 -3.22 -6.62 -3.21
N PHE A 299 -2.72 -7.67 -3.87
CA PHE A 299 -1.58 -7.56 -4.80
C PHE A 299 -1.88 -6.79 -6.10
N LYS A 300 -3.15 -6.57 -6.47
CA LYS A 300 -3.52 -5.66 -7.58
C LYS A 300 -2.94 -4.24 -7.43
N SER A 301 -2.57 -3.85 -6.21
CA SER A 301 -1.92 -2.58 -5.95
C SER A 301 -0.43 -2.55 -6.33
N VAL A 302 0.24 -3.69 -6.51
CA VAL A 302 1.69 -3.74 -6.81
C VAL A 302 1.97 -3.33 -8.25
N GLY A 303 3.00 -2.51 -8.49
CA GLY A 303 3.32 -1.98 -9.82
C GLY A 303 3.70 -3.03 -10.88
N ASP A 304 4.11 -4.24 -10.50
CA ASP A 304 4.44 -5.35 -11.40
C ASP A 304 3.39 -6.47 -11.41
N PHE A 305 2.16 -6.17 -10.97
CA PHE A 305 1.10 -7.14 -10.82
C PHE A 305 0.74 -7.84 -12.14
N ASP A 306 0.72 -9.17 -12.08
CA ASP A 306 0.26 -10.07 -13.13
C ASP A 306 -0.57 -11.15 -12.43
N VAL A 307 -1.85 -11.25 -12.79
CA VAL A 307 -2.80 -12.10 -12.05
C VAL A 307 -2.39 -13.57 -12.06
N GLU A 308 -1.94 -14.10 -13.20
CA GLU A 308 -1.60 -15.51 -13.35
C GLU A 308 -0.28 -15.85 -12.64
N LYS A 309 0.75 -14.99 -12.79
CA LYS A 309 2.02 -15.17 -12.07
C LYS A 309 1.82 -15.03 -10.56
N THR A 310 0.98 -14.10 -10.13
CA THR A 310 0.68 -13.88 -8.71
C THR A 310 -0.09 -15.07 -8.14
N LYS A 311 -1.13 -15.57 -8.83
CA LYS A 311 -1.87 -16.79 -8.46
C LYS A 311 -0.95 -17.98 -8.31
N TYR A 312 -0.09 -18.22 -9.31
CA TYR A 312 0.88 -19.32 -9.30
C TYR A 312 1.85 -19.18 -8.11
N TYR A 313 2.41 -17.99 -7.93
CA TYR A 313 3.34 -17.69 -6.85
C TYR A 313 2.73 -17.95 -5.47
N ILE A 314 1.52 -17.47 -5.22
CA ILE A 314 0.85 -17.63 -3.94
C ILE A 314 0.53 -19.09 -3.70
N SER A 315 -0.06 -19.77 -4.69
CA SER A 315 -0.37 -21.21 -4.64
C SER A 315 0.86 -22.06 -4.32
N HIS A 316 2.01 -21.74 -4.93
CA HIS A 316 3.28 -22.40 -4.63
C HIS A 316 3.71 -22.19 -3.17
N ASN A 317 3.68 -20.95 -2.68
CA ASN A 317 4.19 -20.64 -1.34
C ASN A 317 3.30 -21.17 -0.21
N ILE A 318 2.00 -21.33 -0.42
CA ILE A 318 1.08 -21.96 0.56
C ILE A 318 0.97 -23.48 0.37
N GLY A 319 1.68 -24.09 -0.59
CA GLY A 319 1.60 -25.54 -0.80
C GLY A 319 0.24 -26.00 -1.31
N TYR A 320 -0.29 -25.33 -2.33
CA TYR A 320 -1.60 -25.60 -2.92
C TYR A 320 -1.49 -25.79 -4.44
N LYS A 321 -2.03 -26.90 -4.97
CA LYS A 321 -2.06 -27.32 -6.40
C LYS A 321 -0.69 -27.54 -7.08
N VAL A 322 0.29 -26.67 -6.84
CA VAL A 322 1.59 -26.63 -7.55
C VAL A 322 2.78 -26.95 -6.63
N ALA A 323 2.54 -27.08 -5.33
CA ALA A 323 3.49 -27.54 -4.33
C ALA A 323 2.73 -28.33 -3.26
N ASN A 324 3.46 -29.17 -2.51
CA ASN A 324 2.90 -30.04 -1.47
C ASN A 324 3.25 -29.58 -0.05
N HIS A 325 3.82 -28.39 0.11
CA HIS A 325 4.21 -27.85 1.41
C HIS A 325 4.11 -26.33 1.43
N ILE A 326 3.69 -25.78 2.56
CA ILE A 326 3.72 -24.37 2.90
C ILE A 326 5.19 -23.99 3.09
N THR A 327 5.67 -23.06 2.27
CA THR A 327 6.97 -22.44 2.50
C THR A 327 6.97 -21.70 3.84
N HIS A 328 8.08 -21.74 4.57
CA HIS A 328 8.08 -21.18 5.92
C HIS A 328 8.21 -19.64 5.92
N CYS A 329 7.44 -18.99 6.80
CA CYS A 329 7.69 -17.61 7.16
C CYS A 329 9.03 -17.52 7.90
N GLU A 330 9.80 -16.48 7.63
CA GLU A 330 11.15 -16.34 8.18
C GLU A 330 11.11 -16.02 9.69
N TYR A 331 12.00 -16.64 10.46
CA TYR A 331 12.17 -16.33 11.89
C TYR A 331 12.72 -14.92 12.10
N CYS A 332 12.36 -14.26 13.20
CA CYS A 332 12.74 -12.86 13.48
C CYS A 332 14.25 -12.58 13.38
N LYS A 333 15.11 -13.57 13.68
CA LYS A 333 16.56 -13.44 13.48
C LYS A 333 16.94 -13.19 12.01
N ASN A 334 16.28 -13.88 11.07
CA ASN A 334 16.53 -13.77 9.64
C ASN A 334 15.94 -12.47 9.04
N TRP A 335 15.02 -11.83 9.75
CA TRP A 335 14.59 -10.47 9.39
C TRP A 335 15.65 -9.46 9.77
N ARG A 336 16.26 -9.58 10.95
CA ARG A 336 17.32 -8.66 11.40
C ARG A 336 18.60 -8.82 10.59
N ASP A 337 19.02 -10.07 10.40
CA ASP A 337 20.25 -10.44 9.70
C ASP A 337 19.89 -11.12 8.38
N ASP A 338 19.32 -10.35 7.44
CA ASP A 338 18.70 -10.90 6.24
C ASP A 338 19.66 -11.26 5.11
N GLY A 339 20.95 -10.94 5.25
CA GLY A 339 21.99 -11.19 4.24
C GLY A 339 21.69 -10.55 2.88
N GLY A 340 20.94 -9.45 2.84
CA GLY A 340 20.55 -8.77 1.61
C GLY A 340 19.25 -9.29 0.98
N LYS A 341 18.46 -10.11 1.68
CA LYS A 341 17.14 -10.59 1.19
C LYS A 341 16.06 -9.49 1.17
N GLY A 342 16.32 -8.33 1.75
CA GLY A 342 15.39 -7.20 1.82
C GLY A 342 14.32 -7.32 2.91
N LEU A 343 14.48 -8.25 3.85
CA LEU A 343 13.58 -8.42 5.01
C LEU A 343 13.89 -7.40 6.12
N GLY A 344 15.18 -7.09 6.33
CA GLY A 344 15.61 -6.15 7.37
C GLY A 344 15.06 -4.75 7.18
N TYR A 345 14.77 -4.39 5.93
CA TYR A 345 14.10 -3.15 5.58
C TYR A 345 12.73 -3.00 6.26
N TYR A 346 11.96 -4.07 6.43
CA TYR A 346 10.64 -4.03 7.07
C TYR A 346 10.72 -4.29 8.58
N CYS A 347 11.88 -4.67 9.12
CA CYS A 347 12.03 -4.93 10.54
C CYS A 347 12.03 -3.62 11.33
N ARG A 348 10.92 -3.31 11.99
CA ARG A 348 10.76 -2.17 12.92
C ARG A 348 10.32 -2.69 14.29
N PRO A 349 11.22 -3.32 15.06
CA PRO A 349 10.84 -4.02 16.28
C PRO A 349 10.29 -3.06 17.34
N ASP A 350 9.21 -3.48 17.99
CA ASP A 350 8.62 -2.77 19.14
C ASP A 350 8.90 -3.53 20.47
N SER A 351 8.25 -3.06 21.55
CA SER A 351 8.39 -3.68 22.87
C SER A 351 7.95 -5.15 22.92
N THR A 352 6.97 -5.55 22.10
CA THR A 352 6.48 -6.94 22.03
C THR A 352 7.48 -7.81 21.27
N CYS A 353 8.07 -7.31 20.17
CA CYS A 353 9.14 -8.00 19.44
C CYS A 353 10.39 -8.30 20.29
N SER A 354 10.59 -7.56 21.38
CA SER A 354 11.76 -7.68 22.24
C SER A 354 11.63 -8.77 23.32
N ARG A 355 10.46 -9.40 23.44
CA ARG A 355 10.24 -10.46 24.43
C ARG A 355 10.94 -11.76 24.03
N LYS A 356 11.41 -12.51 25.04
CA LYS A 356 12.18 -13.76 24.82
C LYS A 356 11.37 -14.88 24.16
N ASP A 357 10.07 -14.90 24.40
CA ASP A 357 9.12 -15.88 23.84
C ASP A 357 8.69 -15.56 22.40
N ILE A 358 9.11 -14.42 21.84
CA ILE A 358 8.75 -13.99 20.49
C ILE A 358 9.96 -14.17 19.58
N ILE A 359 9.98 -15.29 18.84
CA ILE A 359 11.08 -15.62 17.90
C ILE A 359 10.61 -15.66 16.44
N HIS A 360 9.30 -15.61 16.22
CA HIS A 360 8.64 -15.69 14.92
C HIS A 360 7.48 -14.68 14.82
N PRO A 361 7.16 -14.13 13.62
CA PRO A 361 6.01 -13.23 13.43
C PRO A 361 4.66 -13.80 13.92
N LEU A 362 4.46 -15.12 13.83
CA LEU A 362 3.27 -15.78 14.38
C LEU A 362 3.25 -15.80 15.92
N ASP A 363 4.40 -15.88 16.59
CA ASP A 363 4.44 -15.81 18.07
C ASP A 363 3.91 -14.45 18.55
N TYR A 364 4.29 -13.38 17.85
CA TYR A 364 3.80 -12.02 18.11
C TYR A 364 2.28 -11.96 18.01
N LEU A 365 1.71 -12.55 16.96
CA LEU A 365 0.27 -12.58 16.77
C LEU A 365 -0.42 -13.38 17.87
N CYS A 366 0.04 -14.60 18.15
CA CYS A 366 -0.49 -15.44 19.22
C CYS A 366 -0.43 -14.73 20.59
N HIS A 367 0.65 -13.99 20.86
CA HIS A 367 0.76 -13.19 22.08
C HIS A 367 -0.37 -12.16 22.20
N ASN A 368 -0.66 -11.43 21.13
CA ASN A 368 -1.74 -10.43 21.12
C ASN A 368 -3.13 -11.06 21.23
N ILE A 369 -3.38 -12.16 20.50
CA ILE A 369 -4.63 -12.93 20.62
C ILE A 369 -4.83 -13.36 22.08
N ASN A 370 -3.83 -14.01 22.69
CA ASN A 370 -3.91 -14.50 24.06
C ASN A 370 -4.09 -13.38 25.09
N ARG A 371 -3.45 -12.23 24.87
CA ARG A 371 -3.61 -11.05 25.73
C ARG A 371 -5.04 -10.50 25.65
N HIS A 372 -5.70 -10.61 24.50
CA HIS A 372 -7.08 -10.18 24.34
C HIS A 372 -8.07 -11.19 24.96
N VAL A 373 -7.91 -12.49 24.69
CA VAL A 373 -8.78 -13.52 25.30
C VAL A 373 -8.77 -13.43 26.83
N LYS A 374 -7.60 -13.27 27.46
CA LYS A 374 -7.45 -13.12 28.92
C LYS A 374 -8.04 -11.81 29.50
N LYS A 375 -8.32 -10.81 28.68
CA LYS A 375 -8.99 -9.57 29.12
C LYS A 375 -10.51 -9.67 29.04
N SER A 376 -11.01 -10.63 28.27
CA SER A 376 -12.43 -10.87 28.06
C SER A 376 -13.00 -11.91 29.03
N GLU A 377 -12.13 -12.64 29.74
CA GLU A 377 -12.42 -13.43 30.96
C GLU A 377 -12.27 -12.56 32.22
#